data_AF-A0A7X6WHC2-F1
#
_entry.id   AF-A0A7X6WHC2-F1
#
_cell.length_a   1.000
_cell.length_b   1.000
_cell.length_c   1.000
_cell.angle_alpha   90.00
_cell.angle_beta   90.00
_cell.angle_gamma   90.00
#
_symmetry.space_group_name_H-M   'P 1'
#
loop_
_entity.id
_entity.type
_entity.pdbx_description
1 polymer ?
#
loop_
_entity_poly.entity_id
_entity_poly.type
_entity_poly.pdbx_seq_one_letter_code
_entity_poly.pdbx_strand_id
1 'polypeptide(L)' 'MKRNTYIDNIPVEEAKAKYFNSLDIHGSFEELSVMDSLNRITYEAVYAKTNSPNYNAAAMDGIV' A
#
# COMPACT_ATOMS: atom_id res chain seq x y z
N MET A 1 20.01 38.71 -27.19
CA MET A 1 18.68 38.08 -27.34
C MET A 1 18.15 37.79 -25.95
N LYS A 2 17.14 38.55 -25.49
CA LYS A 2 16.66 38.52 -24.10
C LYS A 2 15.79 37.26 -23.92
N ARG A 3 16.20 36.34 -23.06
CA ARG A 3 15.46 35.11 -22.77
C ARG A 3 14.31 35.48 -21.83
N ASN A 4 13.10 35.60 -22.36
CA ASN A 4 11.91 35.78 -21.54
C ASN A 4 11.57 34.43 -20.91
N THR A 5 12.19 34.13 -19.78
CA THR A 5 11.87 32.93 -18.99
C THR A 5 10.63 33.25 -18.17
N TYR A 6 9.47 32.84 -18.66
CA TYR A 6 8.23 32.89 -17.89
C TYR A 6 8.22 31.68 -16.96
N ILE A 7 8.39 31.91 -15.66
CA ILE A 7 8.13 30.88 -14.63
C ILE A 7 6.64 30.99 -14.34
N ASP A 8 5.87 30.07 -14.90
CA ASP A 8 4.45 29.94 -14.60
C ASP A 8 4.27 29.02 -13.38
N ASN A 9 3.39 29.40 -12.47
CA ASN A 9 3.11 28.62 -11.27
C ASN A 9 1.93 27.70 -11.54
N ILE A 10 2.18 26.40 -11.57
CA ILE A 10 1.11 25.41 -11.63
C ILE A 10 0.56 25.16 -10.21
N PRO A 11 -0.77 25.12 -10.04
CA PRO A 11 -1.37 24.64 -8.80
C PRO A 11 -0.88 23.23 -8.46
N VAL A 12 -0.61 22.97 -7.19
CA VAL A 12 -0.04 21.70 -6.72
C VAL A 12 -0.92 20.49 -7.12
N GLU A 13 -2.23 20.64 -7.07
CA GLU A 13 -3.16 19.56 -7.45
C GLU A 13 -3.12 19.27 -8.96
N GLU A 14 -2.95 20.29 -9.78
CA GLU A 14 -2.76 20.11 -11.24
C GLU A 14 -1.43 19.41 -11.53
N ALA A 15 -0.36 19.80 -10.82
CA ALA A 15 0.95 19.18 -10.95
C ALA A 15 0.91 17.68 -10.59
N LYS A 16 0.27 17.34 -9.46
CA LYS A 16 0.06 15.96 -9.01
C LYS A 16 -0.74 15.18 -10.04
N ALA A 17 -1.87 15.71 -10.50
CA ALA A 17 -2.72 15.02 -11.47
C ALA A 17 -1.96 14.75 -12.78
N LYS A 18 -1.24 15.74 -13.33
CA LYS A 18 -0.41 15.56 -14.53
C LYS A 18 0.65 14.48 -14.32
N TYR A 19 1.34 14.51 -13.18
CA TYR A 19 2.34 13.52 -12.83
C TYR A 19 1.72 12.11 -12.74
N PHE A 20 0.72 11.90 -11.88
CA PHE A 20 0.09 10.59 -11.68
C PHE A 20 -0.57 10.04 -12.95
N ASN A 21 -1.21 10.88 -13.75
CA ASN A 21 -1.84 10.46 -15.01
C ASN A 21 -0.82 10.04 -16.08
N SER A 22 0.42 10.49 -15.98
CA SER A 22 1.50 10.08 -16.89
C SER A 22 2.20 8.80 -16.46
N LEU A 23 1.94 8.31 -15.25
CA LEU A 23 2.52 7.07 -14.75
C LEU A 23 1.78 5.88 -15.36
N ASP A 24 2.46 5.16 -16.25
CA ASP A 24 1.99 3.88 -16.78
C ASP A 24 2.52 2.73 -15.91
N ILE A 25 1.96 2.62 -14.70
CA ILE A 25 2.39 1.61 -13.72
C ILE A 25 1.54 0.36 -13.90
N HIS A 26 2.19 -0.72 -14.33
CA HIS A 26 1.61 -2.07 -14.34
C HIS A 26 2.03 -2.81 -13.08
N GLY A 27 1.08 -3.48 -12.44
CA GLY A 27 1.36 -4.29 -11.26
C GLY A 27 2.20 -5.52 -11.62
N SER A 28 3.30 -5.73 -10.90
CA SER A 28 4.06 -6.97 -10.90
C SER A 28 4.20 -7.47 -9.48
N PHE A 29 4.15 -8.79 -9.28
CA PHE A 29 4.31 -9.38 -7.97
C PHE A 29 5.32 -10.53 -8.00
N GLU A 30 5.81 -10.86 -6.82
CA GLU A 30 6.61 -12.04 -6.55
C GLU A 30 6.09 -12.69 -5.27
N GLU A 31 6.34 -13.99 -5.12
CA GLU A 31 6.10 -14.69 -3.87
C GLU A 31 7.42 -14.81 -3.11
N LEU A 32 7.39 -14.45 -1.83
CA LEU A 32 8.54 -14.50 -0.95
C LEU A 32 8.11 -14.98 0.45
N SER A 33 9.09 -15.38 1.25
CA SER A 33 8.86 -15.72 2.65
C SER A 33 8.39 -14.51 3.45
N VAL A 34 7.52 -14.73 4.45
CA VAL A 34 7.05 -13.69 5.38
C VAL A 34 8.22 -13.07 6.16
N MET A 35 9.28 -13.85 6.43
CA MET A 35 10.47 -13.34 7.13
C MET A 35 11.22 -12.29 6.31
N ASP A 36 11.08 -12.34 4.98
CA ASP A 36 11.76 -11.44 4.04
C ASP A 36 10.84 -10.29 3.57
N SER A 37 9.60 -10.21 4.07
CA SER A 37 8.58 -9.29 3.55
C SER A 37 8.56 -7.90 4.23
N LEU A 38 9.49 -7.61 5.13
CA LEU A 38 9.58 -6.29 5.77
C LEU A 38 9.77 -5.19 4.72
N ASN A 39 9.01 -4.10 4.83
CA ASN A 39 8.99 -2.98 3.88
C ASN A 39 8.50 -3.31 2.45
N ARG A 40 7.80 -4.45 2.26
CA ARG A 40 7.10 -4.77 1.00
C ARG A 40 5.63 -4.33 1.08
N ILE A 41 4.96 -4.30 -0.08
CA ILE A 41 3.53 -4.01 -0.21
C ILE A 41 2.83 -5.30 -0.68
N THR A 42 1.74 -5.68 -0.02
CA THR A 42 0.91 -6.82 -0.45
C THR A 42 0.24 -6.50 -1.77
N TYR A 43 0.38 -7.41 -2.73
CA TYR A 43 -0.18 -7.24 -4.07
C TYR A 43 -1.71 -7.39 -4.10
N GLU A 44 -2.25 -8.25 -3.23
CA GLU A 44 -3.68 -8.54 -3.12
C GLU A 44 -4.13 -8.60 -1.66
N ALA A 45 -5.45 -8.61 -1.45
CA ALA A 45 -6.03 -8.69 -0.11
C ALA A 45 -5.77 -10.08 0.51
N VAL A 46 -5.34 -10.09 1.77
CA VAL A 46 -5.09 -11.32 2.52
C VAL A 46 -6.34 -11.67 3.34
N TYR A 47 -6.95 -12.82 3.02
CA TYR A 47 -8.10 -13.35 3.75
C TYR A 47 -7.70 -14.45 4.72
N ALA A 48 -8.29 -14.42 5.92
CA ALA A 48 -8.15 -15.49 6.88
C ALA A 48 -8.75 -16.79 6.32
N LYS A 49 -7.97 -17.87 6.31
CA LYS A 49 -8.45 -19.19 5.88
C LYS A 49 -9.26 -19.89 6.97
N THR A 50 -9.04 -19.51 8.24
CA THR A 50 -9.68 -20.10 9.41
C THR A 50 -9.92 -19.04 10.48
N ASN A 51 -10.87 -19.30 11.35
CA ASN A 51 -10.99 -18.55 12.60
C ASN A 51 -9.78 -18.83 13.49
N SER A 52 -9.32 -17.83 14.23
CA SER A 52 -8.22 -17.98 15.18
C SER A 52 -8.49 -17.10 16.41
N PRO A 53 -8.84 -17.69 17.57
CA PRO A 53 -9.03 -19.13 17.80
C PRO A 53 -10.25 -19.69 17.05
N ASN A 54 -10.21 -20.96 16.66
CA ASN A 54 -11.34 -21.67 16.06
C ASN A 54 -12.13 -22.51 17.08
N TYR A 55 -11.92 -22.29 18.38
CA TYR A 55 -12.57 -23.00 19.47
C TYR A 55 -12.84 -22.08 20.65
N ASN A 56 -13.74 -22.50 21.53
CA ASN A 56 -14.02 -21.78 22.76
C ASN A 56 -12.82 -21.94 23.71
N ALA A 57 -12.09 -20.86 23.93
CA ALA A 57 -10.96 -20.80 24.85
C ALA A 57 -11.30 -19.84 25.99
N ALA A 58 -11.18 -20.32 27.24
CA ALA A 58 -11.24 -19.43 28.39
C ALA A 58 -9.95 -18.59 28.44
N ALA A 59 -10.10 -17.28 28.67
CA ALA A 59 -8.95 -16.38 28.79
C ALA A 59 -8.27 -16.47 30.17
N MET A 60 -9.01 -16.95 31.18
CA MET A 60 -8.58 -17.05 32.58
C MET A 60 -9.06 -18.36 33.18
N ASP A 61 -8.36 -18.80 34.21
CA ASP A 61 -8.78 -19.93 35.03
C ASP A 61 -10.01 -19.54 35.86
N GLY A 62 -11.00 -20.42 35.88
CA GLY A 62 -12.21 -20.25 36.68
C GLY A 62 -12.92 -21.59 36.87
N ILE A 63 -13.53 -21.75 38.04
CA ILE A 63 -14.43 -22.85 38.41
C ILE A 63 -15.51 -22.18 39.30
N VAL A 64 -16.78 -22.47 39.05
CA VAL A 64 -17.89 -22.07 39.95
C VAL A 64 -18.09 -23.14 41.00
#